data_AF-R0MDY6-F1
#
_entry.id   AF-R0MDY6-F1
#
_cell.length_a   1.000
_cell.length_b   1.000
_cell.length_c   1.000
_cell.angle_alpha   90.00
_cell.angle_beta   90.00
_cell.angle_gamma   90.00
#
_symmetry.space_group_name_H-M   'P 1'
#
loop_
_entity.id
_entity.type
_entity.pdbx_description
1 polymer ?
#
loop_
_entity_poly.entity_id
_entity_poly.type
_entity_poly.pdbx_seq_one_letter_code
_entity_poly.pdbx_strand_id
1 'polypeptide(L)'
;MHNPCKVCFWPASEENGICDLCQQEIIEYSIPKDLLDLFVLDTSHVCCICYDKISSSSLSDCTTCSTKYHSSCLNQWRVQSKRCAVCRKEI
;
A
#
# COMPACT_ATOMS: atom_id res chain seq x y z
N MET A 1 8.03 6.01 16.19
CA MET A 1 7.33 6.55 15.00
C MET A 1 7.91 5.80 13.81
N HIS A 2 7.14 4.90 13.18
CA HIS A 2 7.62 4.19 12.00
C HIS A 2 7.55 5.13 10.80
N ASN A 3 8.66 5.31 10.09
CA ASN A 3 8.65 6.08 8.84
C ASN A 3 7.89 5.29 7.77
N PRO A 4 7.02 5.94 6.99
CA PRO A 4 6.37 5.28 5.86
C PRO A 4 7.40 4.91 4.80
N CYS A 5 7.12 3.83 4.10
CA CYS A 5 7.93 3.30 3.02
C CYS A 5 7.98 4.31 1.88
N LYS A 6 9.17 4.55 1.34
CA LYS A 6 9.36 5.50 0.23
C LYS A 6 8.66 5.08 -1.07
N VAL A 7 8.40 3.79 -1.22
CA VAL A 7 7.87 3.18 -2.45
C VAL A 7 6.34 3.04 -2.38
N CYS A 8 5.81 2.52 -1.27
CA CYS A 8 4.38 2.21 -1.12
C CYS A 8 3.69 2.97 0.03
N PHE A 9 4.38 3.88 0.71
CA PHE A 9 3.87 4.68 1.84
C PHE A 9 3.38 3.90 3.05
N TRP A 10 3.63 2.59 3.10
CA TRP A 10 3.25 1.70 4.19
C TRP A 10 4.26 1.72 5.34
N PRO A 11 3.92 1.35 6.59
CA PRO A 11 4.89 1.34 7.68
C PRO A 11 6.09 0.46 7.30
N ALA A 12 7.27 1.08 7.16
CA ALA A 12 8.49 0.36 6.88
C ALA A 12 9.04 -0.23 8.19
N SER A 13 9.46 -1.51 8.13
CA SER A 13 10.00 -2.22 9.28
C SER A 13 11.44 -1.83 9.63
N GLU A 14 12.18 -1.15 8.75
CA GLU A 14 13.63 -0.95 8.95
C GLU A 14 14.20 0.40 8.52
N GLU A 15 15.41 0.65 9.02
CA GLU A 15 16.32 1.79 8.85
C GLU A 15 16.45 2.38 7.43
N ASN A 16 16.16 1.59 6.39
CA ASN A 16 16.25 2.02 4.99
C ASN A 16 14.97 2.70 4.46
N GLY A 17 13.85 2.65 5.21
CA GLY A 17 12.57 3.24 4.78
C GLY A 17 11.90 2.51 3.62
N ILE A 18 12.16 1.20 3.47
CA ILE A 18 11.52 0.30 2.50
C ILE A 18 10.85 -0.83 3.30
N CYS A 19 9.62 -1.22 2.98
CA CYS A 19 8.95 -2.36 3.64
C CYS A 19 9.33 -3.69 2.98
N ASP A 20 9.13 -4.81 3.69
CA ASP A 20 9.50 -6.15 3.22
C ASP A 20 8.89 -6.51 1.86
N LEU A 21 7.65 -6.07 1.60
CA LEU A 21 6.96 -6.30 0.33
C LEU A 21 7.64 -5.57 -0.82
N CYS A 22 7.98 -4.30 -0.64
CA CYS A 22 8.74 -3.55 -1.65
C CYS A 22 10.14 -4.12 -1.81
N GLN A 23 10.78 -4.57 -0.73
CA GLN A 23 12.11 -5.19 -0.81
C GLN A 23 12.09 -6.48 -1.62
N GLN A 24 11.07 -7.33 -1.47
CA GLN A 24 10.91 -8.54 -2.28
C GLN A 24 10.77 -8.21 -3.77
N GLU A 25 9.92 -7.24 -4.14
CA GLU A 25 9.72 -6.89 -5.55
C GLU A 25 10.94 -6.17 -6.15
N ILE A 26 11.65 -5.31 -5.39
CA ILE A 26 12.91 -4.71 -5.84
C ILE A 26 13.94 -5.79 -6.20
N ILE A 27 14.03 -6.85 -5.38
CA ILE A 27 14.92 -7.99 -5.63
C ILE A 27 14.45 -8.79 -6.84
N GLU A 28 13.17 -9.13 -6.91
CA GLU A 28 12.57 -9.93 -8.00
C GLU A 28 12.75 -9.26 -9.36
N TYR A 29 12.47 -7.95 -9.46
CA TYR A 29 12.59 -7.19 -10.70
C TYR A 29 13.98 -6.59 -10.92
N SER A 30 14.94 -6.85 -10.02
CA SER A 30 16.30 -6.27 -10.06
C SER A 30 16.28 -4.75 -10.27
N ILE A 31 15.39 -4.06 -9.54
CA ILE A 31 15.23 -2.60 -9.67
C ILE A 31 16.50 -1.92 -9.15
N PRO A 32 17.20 -1.13 -9.97
CA PRO A 32 18.38 -0.40 -9.51
C PRO A 32 17.98 0.67 -8.50
N LYS A 33 18.80 0.83 -7.44
CA LYS A 33 18.52 1.73 -6.31
C LYS A 33 18.25 3.19 -6.75
N ASP A 34 18.90 3.64 -7.82
CA ASP A 34 18.76 5.01 -8.34
C ASP A 34 17.42 5.27 -9.04
N LEU A 35 16.67 4.21 -9.39
CA LEU A 35 15.33 4.31 -9.97
C LEU A 35 14.23 4.04 -8.94
N LEU A 36 14.58 3.84 -7.67
CA LEU A 36 13.62 3.47 -6.64
C LEU A 36 12.57 4.56 -6.38
N ASP A 37 12.96 5.84 -6.47
CA ASP A 37 12.05 6.98 -6.33
C ASP A 37 11.07 7.13 -7.52
N LEU A 38 11.38 6.48 -8.65
CA LEU A 38 10.50 6.43 -9.83
C LEU A 38 9.62 5.17 -9.82
N PHE A 39 9.93 4.21 -8.96
CA PHE A 39 9.21 2.96 -8.84
C PHE A 39 8.04 3.14 -7.89
N VAL A 40 6.85 3.33 -8.46
CA VAL A 40 5.60 3.19 -7.70
C VAL A 40 5.21 1.73 -7.79
N LEU A 41 5.36 1.00 -6.68
CA LEU A 41 4.84 -0.36 -6.62
C LEU A 41 3.34 -0.31 -6.82
N ASP A 42 2.84 -1.08 -7.78
CA ASP A 42 1.40 -1.23 -7.99
C ASP A 42 0.80 -2.02 -6.82
N THR A 43 0.53 -1.30 -5.74
CA THR A 43 -0.15 -1.83 -4.55
C THR A 43 -1.61 -2.14 -4.80
N SER A 44 -2.06 -2.11 -6.06
CA SER A 44 -3.43 -2.47 -6.43
C SER A 44 -3.77 -3.93 -6.04
N HIS A 45 -2.74 -4.74 -5.84
CA HIS A 45 -2.86 -6.15 -5.47
C HIS A 45 -2.72 -6.43 -3.97
N VAL A 46 -2.54 -5.42 -3.11
CA VAL A 46 -2.36 -5.64 -1.66
C VAL A 46 -3.21 -4.66 -0.84
N CYS A 47 -3.96 -5.15 0.13
CA CYS A 47 -4.85 -4.32 0.93
C CYS A 47 -4.08 -3.60 2.03
N CYS A 48 -4.16 -2.27 2.05
CA CYS A 48 -3.42 -1.43 2.99
C CYS A 48 -3.87 -1.53 4.47
N ILE A 49 -4.99 -2.21 4.74
CA ILE A 49 -5.54 -2.40 6.09
C ILE A 49 -5.02 -3.69 6.73
N CYS A 50 -5.10 -4.82 6.01
CA CYS A 50 -4.73 -6.13 6.53
C CYS A 50 -3.37 -6.64 6.05
N TYR A 51 -2.73 -5.92 5.13
CA TYR A 51 -1.42 -6.26 4.58
C TYR A 51 -1.39 -7.54 3.74
N ASP A 52 -2.55 -8.01 3.28
CA ASP A 52 -2.70 -9.25 2.51
C ASP A 52 -3.10 -8.99 1.04
N LYS A 53 -2.81 -9.95 0.17
CA LYS A 53 -3.07 -9.87 -1.26
C LYS A 53 -4.56 -9.77 -1.55
N ILE A 54 -4.94 -8.89 -2.47
CA ILE A 54 -6.31 -8.75 -2.94
C ILE A 54 -6.53 -9.68 -4.11
N SER A 55 -7.27 -10.76 -3.87
CA SER A 55 -7.81 -11.58 -4.96
C SER A 55 -8.82 -10.74 -5.73
N SER A 56 -8.70 -10.75 -7.06
CA SER A 56 -9.37 -9.88 -8.04
C SER A 56 -10.91 -9.83 -8.00
N SER A 57 -11.55 -10.56 -7.10
CA SER A 57 -13.01 -10.68 -7.03
C SER A 57 -13.70 -9.70 -6.06
N SER A 58 -12.97 -8.92 -5.25
CA SER A 58 -13.58 -8.04 -4.24
C SER A 58 -12.74 -6.80 -3.94
N LEU A 59 -12.58 -5.97 -4.98
CA LEU A 59 -11.84 -4.72 -4.93
C LEU A 59 -12.79 -3.57 -4.58
N SER A 60 -12.39 -2.76 -3.62
CA SER A 60 -12.95 -1.43 -3.43
C SER A 60 -11.79 -0.43 -3.46
N ASP A 61 -11.92 0.64 -4.22
CA ASP A 61 -10.86 1.61 -4.45
C ASP A 61 -11.14 2.95 -3.76
N CYS A 62 -10.08 3.60 -3.30
CA CYS A 62 -10.14 5.02 -3.02
C CYS A 62 -10.03 5.79 -4.33
N THR A 63 -11.07 6.56 -4.67
CA THR A 63 -11.20 7.30 -5.92
C THR A 63 -10.07 8.29 -6.18
N THR A 64 -9.33 8.71 -5.14
CA THR A 64 -8.32 9.76 -5.25
C THR A 64 -6.87 9.29 -5.27
N CYS A 65 -6.56 8.11 -4.72
CA CYS A 65 -5.18 7.59 -4.71
C CYS A 65 -5.07 6.17 -5.28
N SER A 66 -6.15 5.64 -5.85
CA SER A 66 -6.23 4.32 -6.47
C SER A 66 -5.85 3.15 -5.55
N THR A 67 -5.67 3.39 -4.26
CA THR A 67 -5.39 2.34 -3.27
C THR A 67 -6.55 1.36 -3.24
N LYS A 68 -6.22 0.07 -3.31
CA LYS A 68 -7.18 -1.02 -3.27
C LYS A 68 -7.32 -1.58 -1.85
N TYR A 69 -8.52 -2.02 -1.54
CA TYR A 69 -8.87 -2.66 -0.28
C TYR A 69 -9.64 -3.93 -0.56
N HIS A 70 -9.53 -4.93 0.34
CA HIS A 70 -10.59 -5.93 0.42
C HIS A 70 -11.89 -5.23 0.85
N SER A 71 -13.00 -5.58 0.21
CA SER A 71 -14.32 -5.01 0.55
C SER A 71 -14.66 -5.17 2.04
N SER A 72 -14.28 -6.29 2.67
CA SER A 72 -14.44 -6.52 4.11
C SER A 72 -13.64 -5.52 4.94
N CYS A 73 -12.36 -5.34 4.62
CA CYS A 73 -11.48 -4.41 5.33
C CYS A 73 -11.96 -2.97 5.18
N LEU A 74 -12.38 -2.54 3.98
CA LEU A 74 -12.91 -1.20 3.77
C LEU A 74 -14.22 -0.99 4.54
N ASN A 75 -15.13 -1.96 4.56
CA ASN A 75 -16.36 -1.84 5.34
C ASN A 75 -16.08 -1.67 6.83
N GLN A 76 -15.16 -2.47 7.39
CA GLN A 76 -14.75 -2.31 8.79
C GLN A 76 -14.10 -0.95 9.06
N TRP A 77 -13.27 -0.48 8.12
CA TRP A 77 -12.64 0.83 8.22
C TRP A 77 -13.66 1.97 8.18
N ARG A 78 -14.67 1.89 7.31
CA ARG A 78 -15.74 2.89 7.19
C ARG A 78 -16.56 3.08 8.46
N VAL A 79 -16.63 2.07 9.33
CA VAL A 79 -17.25 2.19 10.65
C VAL A 79 -16.46 3.16 11.55
N GLN A 80 -15.14 3.23 11.39
CA GLN A 80 -14.25 4.04 12.22
C GLN A 80 -13.84 5.37 11.55
N SER A 81 -13.69 5.38 10.23
CA SER A 81 -13.21 6.53 9.46
C SER A 81 -13.77 6.52 8.05
N LYS A 82 -14.27 7.68 7.60
CA LYS A 82 -14.66 7.91 6.20
C LYS A 82 -13.49 8.33 5.30
N ARG A 83 -12.26 8.27 5.81
CA ARG A 83 -11.05 8.77 5.12
C ARG A 83 -10.11 7.63 4.79
N CYS A 84 -9.49 7.69 3.63
CA CYS A 84 -8.49 6.75 3.12
C CYS A 84 -7.38 6.53 4.13
N ALA A 85 -7.04 5.27 4.40
CA ALA A 85 -5.96 4.92 5.31
C ALA A 85 -4.58 5.42 4.82
N VAL A 86 -4.44 5.64 3.51
CA VAL A 86 -3.20 6.10 2.86
C VAL A 86 -3.21 7.62 2.66
N CYS A 87 -4.05 8.14 1.76
CA CYS A 87 -4.02 9.56 1.38
C CYS A 87 -4.88 10.46 2.29
N ARG A 88 -5.63 9.88 3.23
CA ARG A 88 -6.55 10.59 4.15
C ARG A 88 -7.62 11.43 3.45
N LYS A 89 -7.88 11.27 2.15
CA LYS A 89 -9.05 11.86 1.47
C LYS A 89 -10.29 10.99 1.68
N GLU A 90 -11.48 11.50 1.40
CA GLU A 90 -12.73 10.75 1.58
C GLU A 90 -12.80 9.51 0.66
N ILE A 91 -13.35 8.38 1.15
CA ILE A 91 -13.48 7.09 0.43
C ILE A 91 -14.93 6.80 0.04
#